data_AF-A0A2P8VE35-F1
#
_entry.id   AF-A0A2P8VE35-F1
#
_cell.length_a   1.000
_cell.length_b   1.000
_cell.length_c   1.000
_cell.angle_alpha   90.00
_cell.angle_beta   90.00
_cell.angle_gamma   90.00
#
_symmetry.space_group_name_H-M   'P 1'
#
loop_
_entity.id
_entity.type
_entity.pdbx_description
1 polymer ?
#
loop_
_entity_poly.entity_id
_entity_poly.type
_entity_poly.pdbx_seq_one_letter_code
_entity_poly.pdbx_strand_id
1 'polypeptide(L)'
;MLGKSELLETLARQNRGLTTSSADQQAIRAMITRLEDRNPTPEPLGAADLLEGDWRLLYTTSQDLLGIDRLPLLSLGQIYQCIRTAHQQIYNFAEVKGPLLSGLVAVSARFEPVSRQRVTVTFERGVFGLQRLLGYRSPSQFIGKLNAYQKLSLFQGIDFSINRENQQGWLEVTYLDRDMRIGRGNEGSLFVLSKN
;
A
#
# COMPACT_ATOMS: atom_id res chain seq x y z
N MET A 1 21.23 -0.75 8.82
CA MET A 1 21.78 -1.17 7.51
C MET A 1 22.35 0.04 6.78
N LEU A 2 23.51 -0.09 6.14
CA LEU A 2 24.14 0.99 5.35
C LEU A 2 23.19 1.47 4.24
N GLY A 3 22.83 2.76 4.24
CA GLY A 3 21.97 3.40 3.23
C GLY A 3 20.47 3.38 3.52
N LYS A 4 19.99 2.60 4.51
CA LYS A 4 18.55 2.60 4.89
C LYS A 4 18.15 3.95 5.50
N SER A 5 18.91 4.45 6.46
CA SER A 5 18.63 5.72 7.13
C SER A 5 18.66 6.89 6.14
N GLU A 6 19.66 6.92 5.25
CA GLU A 6 19.79 7.92 4.19
C GLU A 6 18.58 7.92 3.23
N LEU A 7 18.11 6.73 2.83
CA LEU A 7 16.89 6.61 2.05
C LEU A 7 15.71 7.19 2.82
N LEU A 8 15.48 6.77 4.07
CA LEU A 8 14.33 7.23 4.88
C LEU A 8 14.32 8.75 5.09
N GLU A 9 15.47 9.35 5.38
CA GLU A 9 15.63 10.81 5.50
C GLU A 9 15.36 11.53 4.17
N THR A 10 15.73 10.93 3.04
CA THR A 10 15.40 11.48 1.73
C THR A 10 13.91 11.38 1.45
N LEU A 11 13.29 10.22 1.70
CA LEU A 11 11.87 9.97 1.47
C LEU A 11 10.96 10.86 2.32
N ALA A 12 11.37 11.16 3.56
CA ALA A 12 10.62 12.04 4.46
C ALA A 12 10.37 13.43 3.86
N ARG A 13 11.23 13.89 2.95
CA ARG A 13 11.12 15.20 2.27
C ARG A 13 10.30 15.17 0.98
N GLN A 14 9.93 13.99 0.47
CA GLN A 14 9.29 13.85 -0.85
C GLN A 14 7.75 13.90 -0.82
N ASN A 15 7.15 14.12 0.36
CA ASN A 15 5.69 14.06 0.56
C ASN A 15 5.06 12.83 -0.11
N ARG A 16 5.57 11.63 0.22
CA ARG A 16 5.16 10.33 -0.35
C ARG A 16 5.35 10.15 -1.87
N GLY A 17 6.01 11.10 -2.53
CA GLY A 17 6.21 11.09 -3.98
C GLY A 17 5.70 12.36 -4.66
N LEU A 18 4.80 13.11 -4.02
CA LEU A 18 4.07 14.24 -4.62
C LEU A 18 4.97 15.40 -5.08
N THR A 19 6.11 15.60 -4.42
CA THR A 19 7.02 16.72 -4.70
C THR A 19 8.35 16.27 -5.29
N THR A 20 8.43 15.04 -5.79
CA THR A 20 9.70 14.44 -6.24
C THR A 20 10.09 14.97 -7.61
N SER A 21 11.28 15.56 -7.73
CA SER A 21 11.85 15.92 -9.03
C SER A 21 12.38 14.69 -9.80
N SER A 22 12.65 14.84 -11.09
CA SER A 22 13.26 13.76 -11.89
C SER A 22 14.65 13.36 -11.37
N ALA A 23 15.45 14.35 -10.93
CA ALA A 23 16.76 14.12 -10.33
C ALA A 23 16.66 13.37 -8.99
N ASP A 24 15.74 13.79 -8.11
CA ASP A 24 15.50 13.11 -6.83
C ASP A 24 15.00 11.68 -7.06
N GLN A 25 14.12 11.48 -8.04
CA GLN A 25 13.63 10.14 -8.39
C GLN A 25 14.79 9.23 -8.84
N GLN A 26 15.76 9.74 -9.60
CA GLN A 26 16.93 8.98 -10.01
C GLN A 26 17.83 8.64 -8.82
N ALA A 27 18.07 9.61 -7.93
CA ALA A 27 18.85 9.40 -6.71
C ALA A 27 18.20 8.36 -5.77
N ILE A 28 16.88 8.46 -5.56
CA ILE A 28 16.09 7.51 -4.76
C ILE A 28 16.17 6.11 -5.36
N ARG A 29 16.05 5.97 -6.69
CA ARG A 29 16.20 4.67 -7.36
C ARG A 29 17.57 4.07 -7.13
N ALA A 30 18.64 4.85 -7.23
CA ALA A 30 20.00 4.36 -6.96
C ALA A 30 20.17 3.89 -5.50
N MET A 31 19.61 4.62 -4.53
CA MET A 31 19.61 4.20 -3.12
C MET A 31 18.84 2.89 -2.91
N ILE A 32 17.68 2.75 -3.55
CA ILE A 32 16.86 1.54 -3.47
C ILE A 32 17.58 0.34 -4.07
N THR A 33 18.20 0.47 -5.25
CA THR A 33 18.97 -0.63 -5.87
C THR A 33 20.07 -1.13 -4.95
N ARG A 34 20.83 -0.22 -4.33
CA ARG A 34 21.87 -0.60 -3.35
C ARG A 34 21.31 -1.32 -2.12
N LEU A 35 20.05 -1.10 -1.75
CA LEU A 35 19.40 -1.81 -0.64
C LEU A 35 18.88 -3.18 -1.11
N GLU A 36 18.28 -3.24 -2.29
CA GLU A 36 17.83 -4.50 -2.93
C GLU A 36 18.99 -5.49 -3.09
N ASP A 37 20.18 -5.02 -3.50
CA ASP A 37 21.41 -5.84 -3.60
C ASP A 37 21.86 -6.46 -2.26
N ARG A 38 21.40 -5.88 -1.14
CA ARG A 38 21.73 -6.30 0.23
C ARG A 38 20.47 -6.68 1.02
N ASN A 39 19.44 -7.14 0.30
CA ASN A 39 18.20 -7.58 0.90
C ASN A 39 18.48 -8.71 1.92
N PRO A 40 18.17 -8.52 3.22
CA PRO A 40 18.43 -9.55 4.24
C PRO A 40 17.49 -10.75 4.11
N THR A 41 16.42 -10.63 3.31
CA THR A 41 15.42 -11.67 3.12
C THR A 41 15.27 -12.00 1.62
N PRO A 42 16.15 -12.83 1.03
CA PRO A 42 16.13 -13.15 -0.40
C PRO A 42 14.87 -13.88 -0.88
N GLU A 43 14.11 -14.49 0.03
CA GLU A 43 12.83 -15.15 -0.25
C GLU A 43 11.70 -14.53 0.61
N PRO A 44 11.27 -13.28 0.31
CA PRO A 44 10.33 -12.54 1.16
C PRO A 44 9.02 -13.27 1.43
N LEU A 45 8.51 -14.03 0.45
CA LEU A 45 7.25 -14.76 0.60
C LEU A 45 7.37 -16.00 1.49
N GLY A 46 8.59 -16.50 1.74
CA GLY A 46 8.86 -17.55 2.72
C GLY A 46 8.98 -17.03 4.15
N ALA A 47 9.22 -15.73 4.34
CA ALA A 47 9.37 -15.09 5.64
C ALA A 47 8.03 -14.49 6.12
N ALA A 48 7.02 -15.33 6.32
CA ALA A 48 5.66 -14.91 6.65
C ALA A 48 5.59 -13.95 7.86
N ASP A 49 6.34 -14.21 8.93
CA ASP A 49 6.38 -13.36 10.13
C ASP A 49 6.93 -11.96 9.85
N LEU A 50 7.85 -11.84 8.89
CA LEU A 50 8.38 -10.54 8.45
C LEU A 50 7.43 -9.86 7.47
N LEU A 51 6.74 -10.60 6.61
CA LEU A 51 5.84 -10.03 5.61
C LEU A 51 4.50 -9.58 6.18
N GLU A 52 3.98 -10.30 7.19
CA GLU A 52 2.73 -9.99 7.88
C GLU A 52 2.80 -8.64 8.60
N GLY A 53 1.74 -7.84 8.48
CA GLY A 53 1.59 -6.60 9.21
C GLY A 53 0.90 -5.49 8.44
N ASP A 54 0.81 -4.33 9.08
CA ASP A 54 0.16 -3.14 8.55
C ASP A 54 1.23 -2.18 8.02
N TRP A 55 1.50 -2.23 6.72
CA TRP A 55 2.57 -1.46 6.11
C TRP A 55 2.07 -0.08 5.69
N ARG A 56 2.65 0.98 6.25
CA ARG A 56 2.38 2.37 5.89
C ARG A 56 3.30 2.83 4.75
N LEU A 57 2.72 3.44 3.73
CA LEU A 57 3.46 3.96 2.58
C LEU A 57 4.32 5.16 2.99
N LEU A 58 5.62 5.09 2.69
CA LEU A 58 6.56 6.20 2.81
C LEU A 58 6.79 6.92 1.49
N TYR A 59 6.79 6.18 0.38
CA TYR A 59 7.06 6.72 -0.95
C TYR A 59 6.46 5.84 -2.05
N THR A 60 5.93 6.45 -3.10
CA THR A 60 5.52 5.75 -4.32
C THR A 60 5.79 6.56 -5.58
N THR A 61 5.88 5.86 -6.72
CA THR A 61 5.85 6.46 -8.06
C THR A 61 4.53 6.18 -8.80
N SER A 62 3.53 5.60 -8.13
CA SER A 62 2.23 5.28 -8.71
C SER A 62 1.45 6.53 -9.09
N GLN A 63 1.14 6.69 -10.38
CA GLN A 63 0.37 7.84 -10.87
C GLN A 63 -1.08 7.81 -10.37
N ASP A 64 -1.67 6.62 -10.22
CA ASP A 64 -3.03 6.46 -9.70
C ASP A 64 -3.15 6.97 -8.26
N LEU A 65 -2.21 6.62 -7.40
CA LEU A 65 -2.21 7.08 -6.01
C LEU A 65 -1.88 8.56 -5.89
N LEU A 66 -0.84 9.03 -6.61
CA LEU A 66 -0.43 10.43 -6.58
C LEU A 66 -1.44 11.35 -7.29
N GLY A 67 -2.23 10.82 -8.23
CA GLY A 67 -3.25 11.55 -8.98
C GLY A 67 -4.40 12.05 -8.11
N ILE A 68 -4.62 11.47 -6.92
CA ILE A 68 -5.64 11.92 -5.96
C ILE A 68 -5.43 13.38 -5.56
N ASP A 69 -4.16 13.81 -5.43
CA ASP A 69 -3.80 15.18 -5.04
C ASP A 69 -4.04 16.20 -6.17
N ARG A 70 -4.34 15.74 -7.40
CA ARG A 70 -4.74 16.60 -8.52
C ARG A 70 -6.23 16.97 -8.48
N LEU A 71 -7.03 16.29 -7.66
CA LEU A 71 -8.46 16.58 -7.54
C LEU A 71 -8.65 17.83 -6.66
N PRO A 72 -9.48 18.81 -7.09
CA PRO A 72 -9.67 20.03 -6.32
C PRO A 72 -10.27 19.71 -4.95
N LEU A 73 -9.76 20.39 -3.92
CA LEU A 73 -10.19 20.25 -2.51
C LEU A 73 -9.88 18.89 -1.87
N LEU A 74 -9.19 17.97 -2.55
CA LEU A 74 -8.78 16.70 -1.99
C LEU A 74 -7.26 16.64 -1.90
N SER A 75 -6.77 15.99 -0.85
CA SER A 75 -5.35 15.70 -0.68
C SER A 75 -5.17 14.27 -0.19
N LEU A 76 -4.05 13.69 -0.57
CA LEU A 76 -3.73 12.32 -0.21
C LEU A 76 -3.34 12.24 1.27
N GLY A 77 -4.10 11.45 2.05
CA GLY A 77 -3.81 11.11 3.44
C GLY A 77 -2.82 9.96 3.59
N GLN A 78 -2.90 9.21 4.70
CA GLN A 78 -2.06 8.02 4.86
C GLN A 78 -2.51 6.91 3.91
N ILE A 79 -1.54 6.12 3.42
CA ILE A 79 -1.80 4.92 2.65
C ILE A 79 -1.23 3.74 3.41
N TYR A 80 -2.00 2.66 3.48
CA TYR A 80 -1.58 1.41 4.09
C TYR A 80 -1.80 0.24 3.14
N GLN A 81 -0.87 -0.71 3.16
CA GLN A 81 -1.03 -2.02 2.58
C GLN A 81 -0.86 -3.06 3.68
N CYS A 82 -1.96 -3.64 4.13
CA CYS A 82 -1.96 -4.60 5.22
C CYS A 82 -1.94 -6.01 4.63
N ILE A 83 -1.00 -6.84 5.08
CA ILE A 83 -0.83 -8.22 4.61
C ILE A 83 -1.24 -9.16 5.74
N ARG A 84 -2.06 -10.16 5.41
CA ARG A 84 -2.43 -11.28 6.28
C ARG A 84 -2.03 -12.57 5.57
N THR A 85 -0.93 -13.16 6.00
CA THR A 85 -0.29 -14.28 5.31
C THR A 85 -1.11 -15.56 5.48
N ALA A 86 -1.67 -15.78 6.68
CA ALA A 86 -2.50 -16.95 7.00
C ALA A 86 -3.74 -17.11 6.12
N HIS A 87 -4.29 -16.00 5.61
CA HIS A 87 -5.48 -16.00 4.75
C HIS A 87 -5.19 -15.58 3.30
N GLN A 88 -3.91 -15.35 2.97
CA GLN A 88 -3.50 -14.86 1.66
C GLN A 88 -4.26 -13.58 1.22
N GLN A 89 -4.45 -12.66 2.16
CA GLN A 89 -5.20 -11.42 1.94
C GLN A 89 -4.27 -10.20 1.98
N ILE A 90 -4.52 -9.26 1.07
CA ILE A 90 -3.95 -7.92 1.06
C ILE A 90 -5.10 -6.91 1.13
N TYR A 91 -4.96 -5.93 2.00
CA TYR A 91 -5.88 -4.81 2.11
C TYR A 91 -5.14 -3.52 1.81
N ASN A 92 -5.60 -2.77 0.81
CA ASN A 92 -5.08 -1.44 0.52
C ASN A 92 -6.04 -0.40 1.09
N PHE A 93 -5.51 0.54 1.87
CA PHE A 93 -6.24 1.66 2.41
C PHE A 93 -5.62 2.95 1.89
N ALA A 94 -6.44 3.85 1.38
CA ALA A 94 -6.06 5.22 1.05
C ALA A 94 -6.99 6.18 1.77
N GLU A 95 -6.43 6.95 2.69
CA GLU A 95 -7.15 8.05 3.33
C GLU A 95 -7.14 9.26 2.39
N VAL A 96 -8.28 9.96 2.32
CA VAL A 96 -8.41 11.18 1.51
C VAL A 96 -8.84 12.29 2.45
N LYS A 97 -8.16 13.43 2.40
CA LYS A 97 -8.46 14.59 3.25
C LYS A 97 -9.07 15.69 2.40
N GLY A 98 -10.17 16.26 2.86
CA GLY A 98 -10.75 17.49 2.35
C GLY A 98 -10.92 18.56 3.44
N PRO A 99 -11.38 19.78 3.10
CA PRO A 99 -11.46 20.90 4.04
C PRO A 99 -12.26 20.64 5.31
N LEU A 100 -13.32 19.84 5.22
CA LEU A 100 -14.28 19.60 6.31
C LEU A 100 -14.52 18.11 6.59
N LEU A 101 -14.02 17.22 5.73
CA LEU A 101 -14.35 15.79 5.74
C LEU A 101 -13.12 14.96 5.42
N SER A 102 -13.06 13.76 6.00
CA SER A 102 -12.06 12.74 5.69
C SER A 102 -12.73 11.53 5.07
N GLY A 103 -12.26 11.12 3.90
CA GLY A 103 -12.68 9.92 3.18
C GLY A 103 -11.73 8.75 3.39
N LEU A 104 -12.21 7.56 3.06
CA LEU A 104 -11.44 6.32 3.04
C LEU A 104 -11.81 5.55 1.77
N VAL A 105 -10.80 5.11 1.04
CA VAL A 105 -10.90 4.01 0.07
C VAL A 105 -10.24 2.79 0.72
N ALA A 106 -10.93 1.67 0.77
CA ALA A 106 -10.42 0.40 1.25
C ALA A 106 -10.69 -0.68 0.21
N VAL A 107 -9.69 -1.47 -0.14
CA VAL A 107 -9.80 -2.55 -1.13
C VAL A 107 -9.23 -3.82 -0.53
N SER A 108 -10.00 -4.91 -0.56
CA SER A 108 -9.50 -6.24 -0.23
C SER A 108 -9.19 -7.03 -1.48
N ALA A 109 -8.09 -7.76 -1.43
CA ALA A 109 -7.64 -8.63 -2.50
C ALA A 109 -7.06 -9.91 -1.93
N ARG A 110 -7.17 -10.98 -2.71
CA ARG A 110 -6.43 -12.22 -2.48
C ARG A 110 -5.13 -12.18 -3.25
N PHE A 111 -4.08 -12.79 -2.69
CA PHE A 111 -2.82 -12.94 -3.40
C PHE A 111 -2.39 -14.40 -3.51
N GLU A 112 -1.72 -14.74 -4.59
CA GLU A 112 -1.18 -16.08 -4.82
C GLU A 112 0.31 -15.98 -5.20
N PRO A 113 1.21 -16.67 -4.48
CA PRO A 113 2.62 -16.69 -4.84
C PRO A 113 2.85 -17.34 -6.21
N VAL A 114 3.56 -16.64 -7.09
CA VAL A 114 4.00 -17.15 -8.40
C VAL A 114 5.52 -17.31 -8.50
N SER A 115 6.26 -16.72 -7.55
CA SER A 115 7.70 -16.94 -7.36
C SER A 115 8.06 -16.74 -5.89
N ARG A 116 9.35 -16.72 -5.54
CA ARG A 116 9.83 -16.44 -4.18
C ARG A 116 9.61 -14.99 -3.71
N GLN A 117 9.36 -14.09 -4.66
CA GLN A 117 9.25 -12.65 -4.43
C GLN A 117 7.99 -12.02 -5.03
N ARG A 118 7.30 -12.71 -5.94
CA ARG A 118 6.15 -12.18 -6.69
C ARG A 118 4.87 -12.92 -6.36
N VAL A 119 3.80 -12.14 -6.22
CA VAL A 119 2.43 -12.62 -6.08
C VAL A 119 1.56 -12.04 -7.19
N THR A 120 0.60 -12.81 -7.68
CA THR A 120 -0.56 -12.26 -8.39
C THR A 120 -1.57 -11.76 -7.35
N VAL A 121 -2.33 -10.74 -7.72
CA VAL A 121 -3.32 -10.09 -6.86
C VAL A 121 -4.65 -10.04 -7.58
N THR A 122 -5.69 -10.56 -6.91
CA THR A 122 -7.06 -10.58 -7.40
C THR A 122 -7.91 -9.77 -6.44
N PHE A 123 -8.40 -8.62 -6.90
CA PHE A 123 -9.27 -7.75 -6.12
C PHE A 123 -10.66 -8.38 -5.93
N GLU A 124 -11.20 -8.29 -4.72
CA GLU A 124 -12.47 -8.95 -4.35
C GLU A 124 -13.56 -7.94 -3.98
N ARG A 125 -13.21 -6.91 -3.19
CA ARG A 125 -14.17 -5.93 -2.67
C ARG A 125 -13.52 -4.57 -2.54
N GLY A 126 -14.26 -3.53 -2.90
CA GLY A 126 -13.93 -2.14 -2.64
C GLY A 126 -14.97 -1.48 -1.75
N VAL A 127 -14.50 -0.63 -0.84
CA VAL A 127 -15.31 0.20 0.03
C VAL A 127 -14.82 1.63 -0.07
N PHE A 128 -15.74 2.56 -0.29
CA PHE A 128 -15.45 3.99 -0.25
C PHE A 128 -16.49 4.74 0.59
N GLY A 129 -16.04 5.70 1.39
CA GLY A 129 -16.95 6.54 2.18
C GLY A 129 -16.24 7.47 3.14
N LEU A 130 -17.03 8.19 3.95
CA LEU A 130 -16.49 9.09 4.97
C LEU A 130 -15.98 8.27 6.16
N GLN A 131 -14.76 8.55 6.62
CA GLN A 131 -14.13 7.84 7.75
C GLN A 131 -15.04 7.79 8.98
N ARG A 132 -15.71 8.90 9.29
CA ARG A 132 -16.64 9.01 10.43
C ARG A 132 -17.86 8.10 10.29
N LEU A 133 -18.45 8.00 9.10
CA LEU A 133 -19.63 7.16 8.84
C LEU A 133 -19.27 5.68 8.78
N LEU A 134 -18.10 5.36 8.23
CA LEU A 134 -17.51 4.02 8.23
C LEU A 134 -17.05 3.57 9.63
N GLY A 135 -16.93 4.52 10.57
CA GLY A 135 -16.35 4.28 11.89
C GLY A 135 -14.91 3.75 11.81
N TYR A 136 -14.14 4.26 10.85
CA TYR A 136 -12.74 3.93 10.63
C TYR A 136 -11.87 4.60 11.69
N ARG A 137 -11.05 3.82 12.40
CA ARG A 137 -10.07 4.30 13.39
C ARG A 137 -8.65 3.89 13.04
N SER A 138 -8.48 2.67 12.54
CA SER A 138 -7.20 2.13 12.06
C SER A 138 -7.44 1.04 11.01
N PRO A 139 -6.43 0.73 10.17
CA PRO A 139 -6.51 -0.38 9.22
C PRO A 139 -6.85 -1.71 9.90
N SER A 140 -6.15 -2.08 10.96
CA SER A 140 -6.35 -3.36 11.66
C SER A 140 -7.77 -3.53 12.19
N GLN A 141 -8.36 -2.46 12.76
CA GLN A 141 -9.75 -2.46 13.23
C GLN A 141 -10.73 -2.60 12.07
N PHE A 142 -10.47 -1.93 10.95
CA PHE A 142 -11.38 -1.95 9.79
C PHE A 142 -11.30 -3.25 8.99
N ILE A 143 -10.14 -3.92 8.95
CA ILE A 143 -9.98 -5.25 8.35
C ILE A 143 -10.95 -6.25 8.99
N GLY A 144 -11.15 -6.20 10.30
CA GLY A 144 -12.15 -7.03 10.99
C GLY A 144 -13.57 -6.82 10.44
N LYS A 145 -13.95 -5.58 10.12
CA LYS A 145 -15.25 -5.27 9.48
C LYS A 145 -15.32 -5.76 8.03
N LEU A 146 -14.22 -5.62 7.27
CA LEU A 146 -14.16 -6.11 5.89
C LEU A 146 -14.32 -7.63 5.82
N ASN A 147 -13.69 -8.36 6.75
CA ASN A 147 -13.75 -9.82 6.82
C ASN A 147 -15.09 -10.37 7.29
N ALA A 148 -15.83 -9.60 8.11
CA ALA A 148 -17.17 -10.00 8.53
C ALA A 148 -18.19 -10.02 7.36
N TYR A 149 -17.80 -9.64 6.13
CA TYR A 149 -18.68 -9.49 4.95
C TYR A 149 -19.99 -8.75 5.25
N GLN A 150 -19.98 -7.90 6.28
CA GLN A 150 -21.13 -7.10 6.63
C GLN A 150 -21.27 -6.09 5.50
N LYS A 151 -22.31 -6.26 4.66
CA LYS A 151 -22.65 -5.28 3.64
C LYS A 151 -22.88 -3.96 4.35
N LEU A 152 -22.06 -2.97 4.04
CA LEU A 152 -22.25 -1.64 4.58
C LEU A 152 -23.55 -1.10 4.00
N SER A 153 -24.37 -0.46 4.84
CA SER A 153 -25.53 0.24 4.29
C SER A 153 -25.05 1.40 3.43
N LEU A 154 -25.82 1.77 2.41
CA LEU A 154 -25.48 2.91 1.53
C LEU A 154 -25.32 4.23 2.30
N PHE A 155 -25.92 4.33 3.51
CA PHE A 155 -25.76 5.48 4.40
C PHE A 155 -24.40 5.53 5.12
N GLN A 156 -23.70 4.40 5.21
CA GLN A 156 -22.37 4.30 5.81
C GLN A 156 -21.26 4.49 4.77
N GLY A 157 -21.46 3.97 3.56
CA GLY A 157 -20.54 4.06 2.44
C GLY A 157 -20.98 3.22 1.25
N ILE A 158 -20.19 3.28 0.17
CA ILE A 158 -20.40 2.49 -1.04
C ILE A 158 -19.53 1.23 -0.94
N ASP A 159 -20.18 0.08 -1.09
CA ASP A 159 -19.57 -1.25 -1.05
C ASP A 159 -19.81 -1.92 -2.40
N PHE A 160 -18.75 -2.30 -3.09
CA PHE A 160 -18.83 -2.86 -4.43
C PHE A 160 -17.94 -4.09 -4.56
N SER A 161 -18.46 -5.11 -5.24
CA SER A 161 -17.68 -6.27 -5.66
C SER A 161 -16.88 -5.93 -6.90
N ILE A 162 -15.62 -6.32 -6.91
CA ILE A 162 -14.73 -6.09 -8.05
C ILE A 162 -14.74 -7.36 -8.89
N ASN A 163 -15.04 -7.24 -10.19
CA ASN A 163 -15.06 -8.40 -11.08
C ASN A 163 -13.62 -8.91 -11.30
N ARG A 164 -13.38 -10.17 -10.93
CA ARG A 164 -12.08 -10.84 -10.95
C ARG A 164 -11.49 -10.97 -12.36
N GLU A 165 -12.33 -11.00 -13.40
CA GLU A 165 -11.89 -11.23 -14.78
C GLU A 165 -11.15 -10.03 -15.40
N ASN A 166 -11.39 -8.82 -14.90
CA ASN A 166 -10.87 -7.59 -15.51
C ASN A 166 -9.83 -6.84 -14.67
N GLN A 167 -9.53 -7.28 -13.44
CA GLN A 167 -8.61 -6.58 -12.53
C GLN A 167 -7.64 -7.55 -11.85
N GLN A 168 -6.71 -8.10 -12.64
CA GLN A 168 -5.58 -8.87 -12.16
C GLN A 168 -4.33 -7.98 -12.14
N GLY A 169 -3.66 -7.95 -11.00
CA GLY A 169 -2.37 -7.27 -10.83
C GLY A 169 -1.30 -8.25 -10.38
N TRP A 170 -0.06 -7.78 -10.33
CA TRP A 170 1.00 -8.47 -9.61
C TRP A 170 1.74 -7.49 -8.71
N LEU A 171 2.22 -8.02 -7.59
CA LEU A 171 3.10 -7.31 -6.68
C LEU A 171 4.36 -8.13 -6.49
N GLU A 172 5.49 -7.47 -6.49
CA GLU A 172 6.78 -8.08 -6.23
C GLU A 172 7.43 -7.40 -5.02
N VAL A 173 7.95 -8.19 -4.08
CA VAL A 173 8.68 -7.71 -2.91
C VAL A 173 10.16 -7.88 -3.19
N THR A 174 10.87 -6.79 -3.39
CA THR A 174 12.30 -6.80 -3.78
C THR A 174 13.25 -6.57 -2.60
N TYR A 175 12.72 -6.06 -1.49
CA TYR A 175 13.43 -5.91 -0.24
C TYR A 175 12.46 -6.11 0.93
N LEU A 176 12.89 -6.88 1.94
CA LEU A 176 12.13 -7.05 3.17
C LEU A 176 13.06 -7.16 4.37
N ASP A 177 12.87 -6.29 5.35
CA ASP A 177 13.44 -6.45 6.69
C ASP A 177 12.35 -6.29 7.77
N ARG A 178 12.74 -6.08 9.03
CA ARG A 178 11.82 -6.05 10.18
C ARG A 178 10.78 -4.93 10.08
N ASP A 179 11.16 -3.79 9.54
CA ASP A 179 10.41 -2.53 9.64
C ASP A 179 10.28 -1.80 8.29
N MET A 180 10.89 -2.30 7.21
CA MET A 180 10.80 -1.74 5.87
C MET A 180 10.60 -2.81 4.79
N ARG A 181 9.75 -2.47 3.82
CA ARG A 181 9.50 -3.29 2.63
C ARG A 181 9.56 -2.42 1.38
N ILE A 182 10.20 -2.93 0.34
CA ILE A 182 10.18 -2.33 -0.99
C ILE A 182 9.47 -3.29 -1.93
N GLY A 183 8.55 -2.75 -2.73
CA GLY A 183 7.85 -3.53 -3.73
C GLY A 183 7.63 -2.82 -5.06
N ARG A 184 7.31 -3.62 -6.07
CA ARG A 184 6.98 -3.21 -7.44
C ARG A 184 5.57 -3.66 -7.79
N GLY A 185 4.83 -2.81 -8.49
CA GLY A 185 3.52 -3.12 -9.05
C GLY A 185 3.56 -3.35 -10.56
N ASN A 186 2.47 -3.90 -11.08
CA ASN A 186 2.25 -4.22 -12.49
C ASN A 186 2.46 -3.07 -13.47
N GLU A 187 2.24 -1.82 -13.05
CA GLU A 187 2.44 -0.63 -13.88
C GLU A 187 3.83 -0.02 -13.76
N GLY A 188 4.82 -0.77 -13.25
CA GLY A 188 6.16 -0.25 -12.96
C GLY A 188 6.21 0.68 -11.75
N SER A 189 5.13 0.74 -10.97
CA SER A 189 5.05 1.50 -9.73
C SER A 189 6.01 0.96 -8.68
N LEU A 190 6.74 1.85 -8.01
CA LEU A 190 7.57 1.55 -6.85
C LEU A 190 6.80 1.89 -5.58
N PHE A 191 6.97 1.09 -4.53
CA PHE A 191 6.44 1.34 -3.20
C PHE A 191 7.52 1.10 -2.15
N VAL A 192 7.78 2.10 -1.31
CA VAL A 192 8.57 1.94 -0.08
C VAL A 192 7.61 2.08 1.09
N LEU A 193 7.53 1.03 1.91
CA LEU A 193 6.62 0.96 3.04
C LEU A 193 7.38 0.66 4.33
N SER A 194 6.80 1.08 5.44
CA SER A 194 7.30 0.79 6.79
C SER A 194 6.22 0.20 7.67
N LYS A 195 6.63 -0.62 8.64
CA LYS A 195 5.74 -1.07 9.72
C LYS A 195 6.48 -0.87 11.05
N ASN A 196 5.73 -0.47 12.09
CA ASN A 196 6.23 -0.30 13.45
C ASN A 196 5.76 -1.46 14.32
#